data_AF-A0A0B7JKP8-F1
#
_entry.id   AF-A0A0B7JKP8-F1
#
_cell.length_a   1.000
_cell.length_b   1.000
_cell.length_c   1.000
_cell.angle_alpha   90.00
_cell.angle_beta   90.00
_cell.angle_gamma   90.00
#
_symmetry.space_group_name_H-M   'P 1'
#
loop_
_entity.id
_entity.type
_entity.pdbx_description
1 polymer ?
#
loop_
_entity_poly.entity_id
_entity_poly.type
_entity_poly.pdbx_seq_one_letter_code
_entity_poly.pdbx_strand_id
1 'polypeptide(L)'
;MYNRTARTTLQGLGRLSRSTPTSSAWAARCFSNTHHYGVPVLFRETGNEKLDNILSEIQEKIILPARLPPKKRSVVFDPNKRSYLEQNPIVIEVEGLEHNFKTIDKHHGIPKTGTIFFAALDEMETARDWRNLATMLAGFKSASIKLPARFHGKIARIAARKGFANILIECANEADKTGFYIRNKELLNHILTDITTKVTAAGGDWEQIQKLVRSADTLLDILQRPSHREDVHDVRDRLSYSLTARGQILLARSALVKAKHEAGESIAKELDLLLEDVKAFISLWEPLLEQEVADIPEFAELLPRTGKTSRKAPPRLAPTPYVVSLARNVKGIRAAHHTAKQHPEFKSIDEKLDSVLLPVANAIESHVAGFISSLPKRSELAEVYKAVVGNEPKNAS
;
A
#
# COMPACT_ATOMS: atom_id res chain seq x y z
N MET A 1 18.51 -51.34 -12.55
CA MET A 1 18.31 -51.41 -14.02
C MET A 1 17.40 -50.24 -14.37
N TYR A 2 17.84 -49.08 -14.88
CA TYR A 2 18.70 -48.77 -16.03
C TYR A 2 18.02 -49.02 -17.39
N ASN A 3 17.48 -47.94 -17.98
CA ASN A 3 17.25 -47.63 -19.41
C ASN A 3 16.66 -46.18 -19.45
N ARG A 4 17.09 -45.15 -20.19
CA ARG A 4 17.86 -44.96 -21.47
C ARG A 4 17.16 -45.49 -22.73
N THR A 5 17.12 -44.81 -23.90
CA THR A 5 17.13 -43.36 -24.28
C THR A 5 16.69 -43.21 -25.76
N ALA A 6 15.95 -42.15 -26.15
CA ALA A 6 15.77 -41.66 -27.53
C ALA A 6 15.03 -40.28 -27.48
N ARG A 7 15.28 -39.20 -28.25
CA ARG A 7 16.21 -38.83 -29.34
C ARG A 7 16.08 -39.61 -30.67
N THR A 8 15.78 -39.01 -31.84
CA THR A 8 15.37 -37.61 -32.14
C THR A 8 14.15 -37.54 -33.12
N THR A 9 14.09 -37.08 -34.39
CA THR A 9 15.05 -36.48 -35.36
C THR A 9 14.33 -35.66 -36.47
N LEU A 10 14.41 -34.32 -36.42
CA LEU A 10 14.56 -33.30 -37.50
C LEU A 10 14.09 -33.53 -38.96
N GLN A 11 13.39 -32.52 -39.51
CA GLN A 11 13.53 -31.84 -40.85
C GLN A 11 12.16 -31.28 -41.34
N GLY A 12 12.03 -30.11 -41.98
CA GLY A 12 12.96 -29.00 -42.14
C GLY A 12 13.27 -28.56 -43.58
N LEU A 13 12.41 -27.75 -44.20
CA LEU A 13 12.64 -26.92 -45.40
C LEU A 13 11.51 -25.85 -45.45
N GLY A 14 11.70 -24.57 -45.81
CA GLY A 14 12.94 -23.85 -46.12
C GLY A 14 12.85 -23.07 -47.44
N ARG A 15 12.49 -21.77 -47.41
CA ARG A 15 12.69 -20.83 -48.53
C ARG A 15 12.84 -19.39 -48.03
N LEU A 16 13.61 -18.61 -48.79
CA LEU A 16 14.12 -17.28 -48.42
C LEU A 16 13.31 -16.16 -49.09
N SER A 17 13.15 -15.04 -48.38
CA SER A 17 12.93 -13.73 -48.99
C SER A 17 13.80 -12.71 -48.25
N ARG A 18 14.33 -11.71 -48.96
CA ARG A 18 15.41 -10.83 -48.50
C ARG A 18 15.01 -9.38 -48.67
N SER A 19 14.49 -8.76 -47.63
CA SER A 19 14.22 -7.32 -47.56
C SER A 19 15.09 -6.65 -46.50
N THR A 20 15.61 -5.47 -46.83
CA THR A 20 16.46 -4.66 -45.94
C THR A 20 15.63 -3.96 -44.87
N PRO A 21 15.98 -4.05 -43.58
CA PRO A 21 15.35 -3.21 -42.56
C PRO A 21 15.81 -1.76 -42.75
N THR A 22 14.91 -0.89 -43.21
CA THR A 22 15.09 0.55 -43.07
C THR A 22 15.18 0.88 -41.57
N SER A 23 16.27 1.51 -41.15
CA SER A 23 16.48 1.90 -39.76
C SER A 23 15.47 2.98 -39.34
N SER A 24 14.31 2.57 -38.87
CA SER A 24 13.39 3.45 -38.13
C SER A 24 14.07 3.76 -36.79
N ALA A 25 14.76 4.90 -36.74
CA ALA A 25 15.48 5.32 -35.55
C ALA A 25 14.53 5.39 -34.35
N TRP A 26 14.58 4.36 -33.50
CA TRP A 26 14.00 4.43 -32.17
C TRP A 26 14.72 5.53 -31.43
N ALA A 27 14.06 6.70 -31.33
CA ALA A 27 14.46 7.75 -30.43
C ALA A 27 14.43 7.18 -29.01
N ALA A 28 15.59 6.70 -28.55
CA ALA A 28 15.79 6.23 -27.20
C ALA A 28 15.35 7.38 -26.29
N ARG A 29 14.27 7.17 -25.53
CA ARG A 29 13.71 8.20 -24.66
C ARG A 29 14.80 8.62 -23.69
N CYS A 30 15.36 9.81 -23.88
CA CYS A 30 16.40 10.34 -23.03
C CYS A 30 15.90 10.25 -21.58
N PHE A 31 16.57 9.44 -20.77
CA PHE A 31 16.17 9.26 -19.38
C PHE A 31 16.21 10.61 -18.69
N SER A 32 15.06 11.07 -18.20
CA SER A 32 15.02 12.21 -17.30
C SER A 32 15.81 11.84 -16.05
N ASN A 33 16.94 12.49 -15.83
CA ASN A 33 17.75 12.34 -14.62
C ASN A 33 17.10 13.07 -13.42
N THR A 34 15.79 12.83 -13.21
CA THR A 34 15.19 12.92 -11.88
C THR A 34 16.01 12.02 -10.98
N HIS A 35 16.82 12.63 -10.12
CA HIS A 35 17.66 11.90 -9.18
C HIS A 35 16.80 10.92 -8.38
N HIS A 36 17.22 9.65 -8.34
CA HIS A 36 16.74 8.73 -7.32
C HIS A 36 17.30 9.19 -5.97
N TYR A 37 16.64 10.18 -5.37
CA TYR A 37 16.83 10.59 -3.98
C TYR A 37 16.49 9.40 -3.09
N GLY A 38 17.46 8.52 -2.88
CA GLY A 38 17.30 7.40 -1.95
C GLY A 38 17.02 7.92 -0.55
N VAL A 39 16.29 7.13 0.23
CA VAL A 39 16.02 7.41 1.65
C VAL A 39 17.26 7.99 2.36
N PRO A 40 17.21 9.25 2.85
CA PRO A 40 18.37 9.90 3.45
C PRO A 40 18.71 9.27 4.80
N VAL A 41 19.92 9.55 5.28
CA VAL A 41 20.42 9.03 6.56
C VAL A 41 19.95 9.88 7.73
N LEU A 42 20.02 11.19 7.59
CA LEU A 42 19.63 12.14 8.62
C LEU A 42 18.13 12.43 8.55
N PHE A 43 17.53 12.67 9.71
CA PHE A 43 16.18 13.23 9.77
C PHE A 43 16.21 14.69 9.34
N ARG A 44 15.18 15.11 8.63
CA ARG A 44 14.94 16.52 8.35
C ARG A 44 14.22 17.10 9.57
N GLU A 45 14.69 18.24 10.07
CA GLU A 45 13.96 19.04 11.06
C GLU A 45 12.48 19.17 10.64
N THR A 46 11.56 19.10 11.59
CA THR A 46 10.12 19.16 11.35
C THR A 46 9.54 20.51 11.74
N GLY A 47 10.15 21.20 12.72
CA GLY A 47 9.61 22.40 13.34
C GLY A 47 8.66 22.09 14.51
N ASN A 48 8.52 20.82 14.86
CA ASN A 48 7.93 20.36 16.11
C ASN A 48 9.08 19.91 17.02
N GLU A 49 9.50 20.76 17.97
CA GLU A 49 10.62 20.49 18.87
C GLU A 49 10.51 19.12 19.56
N LYS A 50 9.31 18.70 19.94
CA LYS A 50 9.07 17.42 20.61
C LYS A 50 9.32 16.24 19.67
N LEU A 51 8.91 16.34 18.41
CA LEU A 51 9.22 15.34 17.40
C LEU A 51 10.72 15.36 17.03
N ASP A 52 11.31 16.53 16.85
CA ASP A 52 12.72 16.69 16.50
C ASP A 52 13.65 16.17 17.62
N ASN A 53 13.28 16.33 18.89
CA ASN A 53 13.95 15.68 20.02
C ASN A 53 13.85 14.14 19.97
N ILE A 54 12.67 13.58 19.68
CA ILE A 54 12.48 12.12 19.57
C ILE A 54 13.26 11.55 18.38
N LEU A 55 13.26 12.24 17.24
CA LEU A 55 14.01 11.86 16.04
C LEU A 55 15.52 11.93 16.30
N SER A 56 15.99 12.97 17.01
CA SER A 56 17.40 13.07 17.43
C SER A 56 17.80 11.92 18.36
N GLU A 57 16.97 11.56 19.35
CA GLU A 57 17.24 10.42 20.23
C GLU A 57 17.32 9.09 19.45
N ILE A 58 16.40 8.87 18.49
CA ILE A 58 16.47 7.73 17.55
C ILE A 58 17.78 7.75 16.76
N GLN A 59 18.19 8.91 16.25
CA GLN A 59 19.34 9.06 15.39
C GLN A 59 20.65 8.76 16.13
N GLU A 60 20.90 9.46 17.23
CA GLU A 60 22.12 9.35 18.02
C GLU A 60 22.27 7.98 18.72
N LYS A 61 21.16 7.40 19.20
CA LYS A 61 21.23 6.20 20.06
C LYS A 61 20.96 4.87 19.34
N ILE A 62 20.33 4.90 18.16
CA ILE A 62 19.98 3.69 17.40
C ILE A 62 20.64 3.69 16.02
N ILE A 63 20.43 4.73 15.22
CA ILE A 63 20.78 4.71 13.78
C ILE A 63 22.27 4.93 13.54
N LEU A 64 22.88 5.94 14.17
CA LEU A 64 24.30 6.26 13.97
C LEU A 64 25.24 5.19 14.60
N PRO A 65 25.01 4.68 15.82
CA PRO A 65 25.86 3.61 16.38
C PRO A 65 25.79 2.31 15.55
N ALA A 66 24.66 2.06 14.87
CA ALA A 66 24.51 0.93 13.97
C ALA A 66 25.37 1.00 12.69
N ARG A 67 25.95 2.15 12.37
CA ARG A 67 26.86 2.34 11.24
C ARG A 67 28.32 2.08 11.58
N LEU A 68 28.68 2.12 12.87
CA LEU A 68 30.05 1.86 13.33
C LEU A 68 30.48 0.40 13.09
N PRO A 69 31.73 0.16 12.64
CA PRO A 69 32.33 -1.18 12.65
C PRO A 69 32.26 -1.82 14.06
N PRO A 70 32.08 -3.14 14.19
CA PRO A 70 31.79 -3.78 15.49
C PRO A 70 32.74 -3.40 16.63
N LYS A 71 34.05 -3.29 16.36
CA LYS A 71 35.06 -2.87 17.35
C LYS A 71 34.89 -1.42 17.84
N LYS A 72 34.52 -0.48 16.95
CA LYS A 72 34.20 0.90 17.33
C LYS A 72 32.87 0.95 18.09
N ARG A 73 31.88 0.18 17.62
CA ARG A 73 30.54 0.07 18.23
C ARG A 73 30.57 -0.46 19.66
N SER A 74 31.44 -1.42 19.98
CA SER A 74 31.59 -1.94 21.35
C SER A 74 32.19 -0.92 22.32
N VAL A 75 33.02 0.02 21.86
CA VAL A 75 33.54 1.12 22.70
C VAL A 75 32.43 2.13 23.00
N VAL A 76 31.58 2.45 22.01
CA VAL A 76 30.44 3.35 22.19
C VAL A 76 29.39 2.80 23.18
N PHE A 77 29.21 1.48 23.25
CA PHE A 77 28.28 0.84 24.20
C PHE A 77 28.90 0.38 25.53
N ASP A 78 30.16 0.73 25.82
CA ASP A 78 30.81 0.46 27.11
C ASP A 78 30.90 1.76 27.94
N PRO A 79 30.12 1.92 29.02
CA PRO A 79 30.13 3.15 29.84
C PRO A 79 31.50 3.42 30.49
N ASN A 80 32.33 2.38 30.66
CA ASN A 80 33.68 2.53 31.23
C ASN A 80 34.67 3.16 30.24
N LYS A 81 34.31 3.32 28.96
CA LYS A 81 35.16 3.95 27.92
C LYS A 81 34.91 5.44 27.75
N ARG A 82 34.23 6.10 28.69
CA ARG A 82 33.93 7.53 28.63
C ARG A 82 35.19 8.37 28.45
N SER A 83 36.14 8.28 29.37
CA SER A 83 37.42 9.03 29.28
C SER A 83 38.29 8.58 28.11
N TYR A 84 38.11 7.35 27.60
CA TYR A 84 38.77 6.90 26.38
C TYR A 84 38.20 7.61 25.13
N LEU A 85 36.87 7.76 25.02
CA LEU A 85 36.23 8.51 23.93
C LEU A 85 36.45 10.03 24.02
N GLU A 86 36.55 10.57 25.24
CA GLU A 86 36.91 11.98 25.46
C GLU A 86 38.35 12.30 25.00
N GLN A 87 39.25 11.30 25.00
CA GLN A 87 40.63 11.41 24.47
C GLN A 87 40.78 10.95 23.01
N ASN A 88 39.97 9.97 22.58
CA ASN A 88 40.04 9.30 21.28
C ASN A 88 38.64 9.31 20.64
N PRO A 89 38.16 10.47 20.17
CA PRO A 89 36.80 10.60 19.65
C PRO A 89 36.56 9.66 18.46
N ILE A 90 35.50 8.87 18.55
CA ILE A 90 35.03 8.10 17.42
C ILE A 90 34.15 9.03 16.58
N VAL A 91 34.69 9.44 15.44
CA VAL A 91 34.00 10.23 14.41
C VAL A 91 33.45 9.32 13.31
N ILE A 92 32.32 9.68 12.72
CA ILE A 92 31.89 9.30 11.37
C ILE A 92 31.42 10.53 10.60
N GLU A 93 31.65 10.54 9.28
CA GLU A 93 31.01 11.47 8.36
C GLU A 93 29.69 10.87 7.86
N VAL A 94 28.62 11.66 7.86
CA VAL A 94 27.29 11.28 7.36
C VAL A 94 26.68 12.47 6.62
N GLU A 95 26.43 12.31 5.31
CA GLU A 95 25.80 13.33 4.46
C GLU A 95 26.52 14.70 4.51
N GLY A 96 27.86 14.68 4.66
CA GLY A 96 28.72 15.86 4.77
C GLY A 96 28.86 16.44 6.19
N LEU A 97 28.26 15.82 7.21
CA LEU A 97 28.33 16.24 8.61
C LEU A 97 29.12 15.23 9.45
N GLU A 98 30.05 15.72 10.26
CA GLU A 98 30.78 14.91 11.24
C GLU A 98 29.94 14.67 12.51
N HIS A 99 29.87 13.41 12.96
CA HIS A 99 29.22 13.04 14.21
C HIS A 99 30.20 12.37 15.18
N ASN A 100 30.28 12.93 16.40
CA ASN A 100 31.17 12.50 17.48
C ASN A 100 30.41 11.67 18.52
N PHE A 101 30.75 10.38 18.66
CA PHE A 101 30.06 9.50 19.59
C PHE A 101 30.49 9.68 21.06
N LYS A 102 29.50 9.70 21.95
CA LYS A 102 29.63 9.59 23.41
C LYS A 102 29.32 8.15 23.85
N THR A 103 29.70 7.77 25.07
CA THR A 103 29.30 6.47 25.65
C THR A 103 27.78 6.39 25.87
N ILE A 104 27.16 5.30 25.45
CA ILE A 104 25.74 4.98 25.62
C ILE A 104 25.64 3.73 26.49
N ASP A 105 24.96 3.80 27.63
CA ASP A 105 24.60 2.59 28.38
C ASP A 105 23.62 1.75 27.56
N LYS A 106 24.02 0.51 27.24
CA LYS A 106 23.23 -0.47 26.50
C LYS A 106 21.91 -0.85 27.19
N HIS A 107 21.83 -0.75 28.51
CA HIS A 107 20.68 -1.17 29.32
C HIS A 107 19.69 -0.04 29.62
N HIS A 108 20.18 1.17 29.92
CA HIS A 108 19.34 2.32 30.30
C HIS A 108 19.38 3.48 29.30
N GLY A 109 20.45 3.60 28.51
CA GLY A 109 20.61 4.67 27.54
C GLY A 109 19.80 4.46 26.26
N ILE A 110 19.70 3.23 25.77
CA ILE A 110 18.96 2.89 24.54
C ILE A 110 17.44 2.88 24.80
N PRO A 111 16.64 3.72 24.12
CA PRO A 111 15.20 3.79 24.33
C PRO A 111 14.49 2.55 23.78
N LYS A 112 13.35 2.19 24.38
CA LYS A 112 12.55 1.03 23.98
C LYS A 112 12.00 1.22 22.56
N THR A 113 12.58 0.51 21.59
CA THR A 113 12.29 0.52 20.15
C THR A 113 10.84 0.80 19.78
N GLY A 114 9.89 0.00 20.29
CA GLY A 114 8.47 0.14 19.95
C GLY A 114 7.78 1.34 20.62
N THR A 115 8.28 1.80 21.76
CA THR A 115 7.77 3.00 22.44
C THR A 115 8.21 4.25 21.68
N ILE A 116 9.51 4.39 21.40
CA ILE A 116 10.05 5.58 20.74
C ILE A 116 9.61 5.72 19.28
N PHE A 117 9.55 4.60 18.53
CA PHE A 117 9.06 4.60 17.15
C PHE A 117 7.60 5.09 17.06
N PHE A 118 6.74 4.66 18.00
CA PHE A 118 5.36 5.13 18.01
C PHE A 118 5.17 6.50 18.65
N ALA A 119 6.02 6.92 19.59
CA ALA A 119 6.06 8.30 20.05
C ALA A 119 6.34 9.23 18.86
N ALA A 120 7.38 8.97 18.05
CA ALA A 120 7.63 9.75 16.83
C ALA A 120 6.42 9.76 15.88
N LEU A 121 5.85 8.58 15.59
CA LEU A 121 4.75 8.46 14.62
C LEU A 121 3.43 9.09 15.09
N ASP A 122 3.14 9.07 16.39
CA ASP A 122 1.94 9.69 16.94
C ASP A 122 2.08 11.24 16.98
N GLU A 123 3.30 11.81 17.01
CA GLU A 123 3.60 13.26 16.93
C GLU A 123 3.75 13.82 15.49
N MET A 124 3.83 12.99 14.45
CA MET A 124 3.89 13.45 13.05
C MET A 124 2.50 13.96 12.60
N GLU A 125 2.34 15.27 12.36
CA GLU A 125 1.08 15.89 11.90
C GLU A 125 1.15 16.44 10.47
N THR A 126 2.33 16.87 9.99
CA THR A 126 2.47 17.55 8.69
C THR A 126 3.11 16.67 7.62
N ALA A 127 2.95 17.07 6.35
CA ALA A 127 3.65 16.47 5.21
C ALA A 127 5.19 16.64 5.27
N ARG A 128 5.73 17.51 6.13
CA ARG A 128 7.18 17.61 6.41
C ARG A 128 7.59 16.46 7.33
N ASP A 129 6.86 16.28 8.41
CA ASP A 129 7.07 15.29 9.46
C ASP A 129 7.03 13.86 8.90
N TRP A 130 5.99 13.54 8.14
CA TRP A 130 5.77 12.19 7.60
C TRP A 130 6.85 11.73 6.62
N ARG A 131 7.58 12.65 5.97
CA ARG A 131 8.73 12.29 5.10
C ARG A 131 9.88 11.62 5.88
N ASN A 132 10.00 11.89 7.19
CA ASN A 132 10.97 11.21 8.05
C ASN A 132 10.62 9.73 8.32
N LEU A 133 9.41 9.26 7.98
CA LEU A 133 9.03 7.85 8.17
C LEU A 133 9.92 6.90 7.36
N ALA A 134 10.26 7.25 6.12
CA ALA A 134 11.15 6.44 5.28
C ALA A 134 12.54 6.32 5.93
N THR A 135 13.12 7.46 6.37
CA THR A 135 14.39 7.53 7.12
C THR A 135 14.34 6.69 8.38
N MET A 136 13.26 6.78 9.16
CA MET A 136 13.11 6.03 10.41
C MET A 136 13.08 4.52 10.16
N LEU A 137 12.31 4.08 9.16
CA LEU A 137 12.22 2.67 8.77
C LEU A 137 13.56 2.12 8.27
N ALA A 138 14.24 2.86 7.36
CA ALA A 138 15.55 2.46 6.84
C ALA A 138 16.64 2.47 7.93
N GLY A 139 16.60 3.44 8.84
CA GLY A 139 17.45 3.52 10.02
C GLY A 139 17.33 2.27 10.90
N PHE A 140 16.10 1.88 11.26
CA PHE A 140 15.84 0.68 12.06
C PHE A 140 16.26 -0.60 11.31
N LYS A 141 16.04 -0.67 9.99
CA LYS A 141 16.53 -1.79 9.15
C LYS A 141 18.06 -1.87 9.18
N SER A 142 18.76 -0.75 9.06
CA SER A 142 20.23 -0.70 9.13
C SER A 142 20.77 -1.08 10.52
N ALA A 143 20.03 -0.76 11.58
CA ALA A 143 20.26 -1.25 12.94
C ALA A 143 19.93 -2.75 13.15
N SER A 144 19.54 -3.48 12.09
CA SER A 144 19.08 -4.87 12.15
C SER A 144 17.85 -5.11 13.05
N ILE A 145 17.10 -4.04 13.36
CA ILE A 145 15.91 -4.08 14.21
C ILE A 145 14.72 -4.53 13.36
N LYS A 146 14.30 -5.78 13.55
CA LYS A 146 13.12 -6.35 12.88
C LYS A 146 11.83 -5.83 13.53
N LEU A 147 11.15 -4.91 12.87
CA LEU A 147 9.82 -4.45 13.29
C LEU A 147 8.81 -5.62 13.17
N PRO A 148 8.01 -5.93 14.21
CA PRO A 148 6.99 -6.99 14.12
C PRO A 148 5.87 -6.62 13.14
N ALA A 149 5.33 -7.57 12.37
CA ALA A 149 4.30 -7.30 11.35
C ALA A 149 3.08 -6.48 11.84
N ARG A 150 2.65 -6.69 13.10
CA ARG A 150 1.61 -5.89 13.77
C ARG A 150 1.90 -4.37 13.84
N PHE A 151 3.15 -3.96 13.72
CA PHE A 151 3.53 -2.55 13.63
C PHE A 151 3.16 -1.97 12.27
N HIS A 152 3.29 -2.72 11.17
CA HIS A 152 2.92 -2.24 9.84
C HIS A 152 1.41 -1.91 9.78
N GLY A 153 0.56 -2.71 10.43
CA GLY A 153 -0.86 -2.39 10.63
C GLY A 153 -1.10 -1.15 11.52
N LYS A 154 -0.36 -0.95 12.63
CA LYS A 154 -0.48 0.31 13.41
C LYS A 154 -0.02 1.52 12.60
N ILE A 155 1.05 1.40 11.82
CA ILE A 155 1.54 2.45 10.90
C ILE A 155 0.45 2.79 9.88
N ALA A 156 -0.14 1.78 9.22
CA ALA A 156 -1.24 1.95 8.27
C ALA A 156 -2.40 2.74 8.86
N ARG A 157 -2.84 2.36 10.06
CA ARG A 157 -3.98 2.98 10.75
C ARG A 157 -3.71 4.42 11.18
N ILE A 158 -2.49 4.74 11.63
CA ILE A 158 -2.13 6.14 11.97
C ILE A 158 -2.02 6.97 10.69
N ALA A 159 -1.31 6.48 9.67
CA ALA A 159 -1.12 7.20 8.41
C ALA A 159 -2.46 7.48 7.72
N ALA A 160 -3.35 6.48 7.61
CA ALA A 160 -4.69 6.66 7.03
C ALA A 160 -5.57 7.60 7.88
N ARG A 161 -5.49 7.55 9.22
CA ARG A 161 -6.22 8.47 10.11
C ARG A 161 -5.75 9.92 9.96
N LYS A 162 -4.46 10.15 9.70
CA LYS A 162 -3.89 11.50 9.50
C LYS A 162 -3.85 11.95 8.03
N GLY A 163 -4.29 11.12 7.07
CA GLY A 163 -4.29 11.47 5.65
C GLY A 163 -2.93 11.38 4.94
N PHE A 164 -2.02 10.52 5.39
CA PHE A 164 -0.65 10.36 4.86
C PHE A 164 -0.30 8.94 4.38
N ALA A 165 -1.28 8.07 4.10
CA ALA A 165 -0.97 6.69 3.68
C ALA A 165 -0.26 6.60 2.32
N ASN A 166 -0.30 7.63 1.48
CA ASN A 166 0.53 7.72 0.27
C ASN A 166 2.04 7.59 0.58
N ILE A 167 2.51 8.09 1.73
CA ILE A 167 3.91 7.95 2.16
C ILE A 167 4.28 6.48 2.40
N LEU A 168 3.31 5.60 2.68
CA LEU A 168 3.54 4.16 2.80
C LEU A 168 3.79 3.50 1.44
N ILE A 169 3.32 4.10 0.34
CA ILE A 169 3.61 3.68 -1.04
C ILE A 169 5.06 4.04 -1.37
N GLU A 170 5.53 5.24 -0.98
CA GLU A 170 6.95 5.63 -1.08
C GLU A 170 7.84 4.70 -0.25
N CYS A 171 7.45 4.42 1.01
CA CYS A 171 8.18 3.49 1.87
C CYS A 171 8.24 2.06 1.31
N ALA A 172 7.17 1.59 0.65
CA ALA A 172 7.11 0.29 -0.01
C ALA A 172 7.89 0.27 -1.33
N ASN A 173 7.88 1.36 -2.09
CA ASN A 173 8.66 1.50 -3.32
C ASN A 173 10.16 1.29 -3.06
N GLU A 174 10.66 1.70 -1.89
CA GLU A 174 12.01 1.46 -1.41
C GLU A 174 12.10 0.39 -0.29
N ALA A 175 11.26 -0.65 -0.32
CA ALA A 175 11.20 -1.71 0.70
C ALA A 175 12.56 -2.39 0.98
N ASP A 176 13.48 -2.43 0.02
CA ASP A 176 14.82 -2.98 0.23
C ASP A 176 15.71 -2.09 1.10
N LYS A 177 15.41 -0.79 1.21
CA LYS A 177 16.02 0.14 2.19
C LYS A 177 15.19 0.24 3.48
N THR A 178 13.87 0.46 3.37
CA THR A 178 13.00 0.71 4.53
C THR A 178 12.63 -0.55 5.32
N GLY A 179 12.52 -1.70 4.65
CA GLY A 179 11.96 -2.92 5.21
C GLY A 179 10.42 -2.92 5.28
N PHE A 180 9.76 -1.92 4.68
CA PHE A 180 8.32 -1.77 4.71
C PHE A 180 7.64 -2.60 3.62
N TYR A 181 7.43 -3.88 3.91
CA TYR A 181 6.74 -4.78 3.00
C TYR A 181 5.23 -4.75 3.22
N ILE A 182 4.47 -4.41 2.17
CA ILE A 182 3.01 -4.62 2.10
C ILE A 182 2.78 -6.13 1.92
N ARG A 183 2.25 -6.79 2.95
CA ARG A 183 2.06 -8.25 3.07
C ARG A 183 0.87 -8.63 3.98
N ASN A 184 -0.29 -8.02 3.72
CA ASN A 184 -1.61 -8.43 4.24
C ASN A 184 -2.70 -7.50 3.69
N LYS A 185 -3.94 -7.99 3.71
CA LYS A 185 -5.09 -7.27 3.19
C LYS A 185 -5.49 -6.06 4.06
N GLU A 186 -5.23 -6.08 5.38
CA GLU A 186 -5.50 -4.95 6.29
C GLU A 186 -4.74 -3.68 5.88
N LEU A 187 -3.41 -3.79 5.68
CA LEU A 187 -2.54 -2.70 5.25
C LEU A 187 -2.91 -2.16 3.85
N LEU A 188 -3.20 -3.05 2.90
CA LEU A 188 -3.64 -2.67 1.56
C LEU A 188 -4.96 -1.88 1.60
N ASN A 189 -5.96 -2.39 2.32
CA ASN A 189 -7.24 -1.72 2.51
C ASN A 189 -7.09 -0.33 3.14
N HIS A 190 -6.18 -0.15 4.11
CA HIS A 190 -5.94 1.16 4.71
C HIS A 190 -5.33 2.18 3.73
N ILE A 191 -4.42 1.77 2.84
CA ILE A 191 -3.83 2.68 1.83
C ILE A 191 -4.85 3.05 0.76
N LEU A 192 -5.56 2.07 0.17
CA LEU A 192 -6.58 2.34 -0.85
C LEU A 192 -7.79 3.09 -0.29
N THR A 193 -8.09 2.94 1.02
CA THR A 193 -9.07 3.77 1.72
C THR A 193 -8.60 5.23 1.86
N ASP A 194 -7.33 5.51 2.17
CA ASP A 194 -6.85 6.90 2.17
C ASP A 194 -6.97 7.55 0.78
N ILE A 195 -6.50 6.85 -0.27
CA ILE A 195 -6.61 7.29 -1.67
C ILE A 195 -8.08 7.58 -2.06
N THR A 196 -8.99 6.63 -1.86
CA THR A 196 -10.41 6.81 -2.23
C THR A 196 -11.15 7.84 -1.38
N THR A 197 -10.67 8.15 -0.17
CA THR A 197 -11.18 9.27 0.64
C THR A 197 -10.86 10.58 -0.07
N LYS A 198 -9.58 10.74 -0.46
CA LYS A 198 -9.09 11.94 -1.14
C LYS A 198 -9.70 12.13 -2.53
N VAL A 199 -9.92 11.04 -3.28
CA VAL A 199 -10.64 11.10 -4.57
C VAL A 199 -12.07 11.61 -4.38
N THR A 200 -12.74 11.22 -3.29
CA THR A 200 -14.09 11.73 -2.97
C THR A 200 -14.04 13.20 -2.51
N ALA A 201 -13.03 13.57 -1.72
CA ALA A 201 -12.85 14.92 -1.21
C ALA A 201 -12.37 15.94 -2.26
N ALA A 202 -11.78 15.48 -3.37
CA ALA A 202 -11.31 16.32 -4.48
C ALA A 202 -12.44 17.03 -5.24
N GLY A 203 -13.71 16.64 -5.03
CA GLY A 203 -14.89 17.40 -5.45
C GLY A 203 -15.10 17.60 -6.96
N GLY A 204 -14.27 16.98 -7.81
CA GLY A 204 -14.26 17.20 -9.27
C GLY A 204 -12.93 17.72 -9.82
N ASP A 205 -11.94 18.04 -8.98
CA ASP A 205 -10.57 18.33 -9.42
C ASP A 205 -9.94 17.09 -10.09
N TRP A 206 -10.04 17.04 -11.43
CA TRP A 206 -9.55 15.91 -12.21
C TRP A 206 -8.02 15.77 -12.12
N GLU A 207 -7.27 16.86 -11.92
CA GLU A 207 -5.81 16.79 -11.75
C GLU A 207 -5.45 16.11 -10.43
N GLN A 208 -6.08 16.50 -9.32
CA GLN A 208 -5.88 15.89 -8.01
C GLN A 208 -6.32 14.43 -8.02
N ILE A 209 -7.47 14.12 -8.63
CA ILE A 209 -7.94 12.74 -8.81
C ILE A 209 -6.94 11.94 -9.66
N GLN A 210 -6.39 12.49 -10.76
CA GLN A 210 -5.41 11.78 -11.58
C GLN A 210 -4.10 11.52 -10.83
N LYS A 211 -3.63 12.46 -9.99
CA LYS A 211 -2.46 12.28 -9.11
C LYS A 211 -2.70 11.13 -8.10
N LEU A 212 -3.91 11.02 -7.56
CA LEU A 212 -4.32 9.96 -6.64
C LEU A 212 -4.48 8.59 -7.33
N VAL A 213 -5.04 8.55 -8.54
CA VAL A 213 -5.17 7.33 -9.35
C VAL A 213 -3.78 6.79 -9.72
N ARG A 214 -2.84 7.65 -10.14
CA ARG A 214 -1.43 7.26 -10.36
C ARG A 214 -0.77 6.66 -9.10
N SER A 215 -1.20 7.07 -7.90
CA SER A 215 -0.73 6.48 -6.64
C SER A 215 -1.28 5.05 -6.44
N ALA A 216 -2.54 4.80 -6.81
CA ALA A 216 -3.12 3.45 -6.81
C ALA A 216 -2.46 2.53 -7.87
N ASP A 217 -2.15 3.07 -9.06
CA ASP A 217 -1.41 2.35 -10.11
C ASP A 217 0.01 1.97 -9.65
N THR A 218 0.69 2.90 -8.96
CA THR A 218 2.03 2.66 -8.36
C THR A 218 1.96 1.59 -7.27
N LEU A 219 0.89 1.57 -6.46
CA LEU A 219 0.65 0.53 -5.47
C LEU A 219 0.41 -0.85 -6.10
N LEU A 220 -0.36 -0.93 -7.20
CA LEU A 220 -0.57 -2.17 -7.96
C LEU A 220 0.72 -2.73 -8.58
N ASP A 221 1.62 -1.87 -9.07
CA ASP A 221 2.95 -2.29 -9.53
C ASP A 221 3.77 -2.85 -8.36
N ILE A 222 3.87 -2.11 -7.25
CA ILE A 222 4.62 -2.52 -6.05
C ILE A 222 4.20 -3.92 -5.56
N LEU A 223 2.91 -4.23 -5.54
CA LEU A 223 2.38 -5.54 -5.15
C LEU A 223 2.81 -6.69 -6.08
N GLN A 224 3.18 -6.41 -7.33
CA GLN A 224 3.65 -7.41 -8.29
C GLN A 224 5.17 -7.66 -8.18
N ARG A 225 5.93 -6.77 -7.54
CA ARG A 225 7.39 -6.87 -7.41
C ARG A 225 7.80 -8.04 -6.49
N PRO A 226 8.90 -8.77 -6.78
CA PRO A 226 9.32 -9.94 -5.99
C PRO A 226 9.49 -9.70 -4.48
N SER A 227 9.87 -8.49 -4.06
CA SER A 227 10.00 -8.08 -2.65
C SER A 227 8.67 -8.11 -1.87
N HIS A 228 7.55 -7.89 -2.56
CA HIS A 228 6.19 -7.84 -2.00
C HIS A 228 5.37 -9.12 -2.25
N ARG A 229 5.86 -10.05 -3.07
CA ARG A 229 5.18 -11.33 -3.31
C ARG A 229 5.08 -12.11 -2.00
N GLU A 230 3.85 -12.43 -1.63
CA GLU A 230 3.55 -13.42 -0.60
C GLU A 230 3.76 -14.82 -1.20
N ASP A 231 4.19 -15.76 -0.36
CA ASP A 231 4.35 -17.17 -0.73
C ASP A 231 3.00 -17.87 -0.59
N VAL A 232 2.19 -17.76 -1.64
CA VAL A 232 0.79 -18.20 -1.69
C VAL A 232 0.58 -19.30 -2.73
N HIS A 233 -0.39 -20.18 -2.46
CA HIS A 233 -0.64 -21.37 -3.27
C HIS A 233 -1.32 -21.05 -4.61
N ASP A 234 -2.33 -20.16 -4.63
CA ASP A 234 -2.87 -19.62 -5.89
C ASP A 234 -2.23 -18.25 -6.20
N VAL A 235 -2.02 -17.97 -7.48
CA VAL A 235 -1.70 -16.63 -7.98
C VAL A 235 -2.80 -15.62 -7.64
N ARG A 236 -4.06 -16.06 -7.59
CA ARG A 236 -5.24 -15.26 -7.22
C ARG A 236 -5.28 -14.83 -5.75
N ASP A 237 -4.63 -15.56 -4.84
CA ASP A 237 -4.55 -15.17 -3.42
C ASP A 237 -3.69 -13.92 -3.19
N ARG A 238 -2.84 -13.55 -4.18
CA ARG A 238 -1.92 -12.41 -4.08
C ARG A 238 -2.68 -11.10 -3.97
N LEU A 239 -2.16 -10.20 -3.13
CA LEU A 239 -2.68 -8.85 -2.91
C LEU A 239 -2.98 -8.03 -4.18
N SER A 240 -2.29 -8.28 -5.31
CA SER A 240 -2.55 -7.64 -6.61
C SER A 240 -3.92 -7.99 -7.23
N TYR A 241 -4.56 -9.04 -6.74
CA TYR A 241 -5.88 -9.53 -7.14
C TYR A 241 -6.92 -9.42 -6.02
N SER A 242 -6.60 -8.75 -4.91
CA SER A 242 -7.53 -8.52 -3.79
C SER A 242 -8.87 -7.96 -4.27
N LEU A 243 -9.94 -8.65 -3.92
CA LEU A 243 -11.31 -8.32 -4.32
C LEU A 243 -11.71 -6.94 -3.78
N THR A 244 -11.40 -6.65 -2.51
CA THR A 244 -11.74 -5.35 -1.90
C THR A 244 -10.85 -4.22 -2.41
N ALA A 245 -9.63 -4.53 -2.86
CA ALA A 245 -8.76 -3.57 -3.52
C ALA A 245 -9.30 -3.19 -4.91
N ARG A 246 -9.72 -4.17 -5.71
CA ARG A 246 -10.19 -3.94 -7.09
C ARG A 246 -11.45 -3.10 -7.16
N GLY A 247 -12.44 -3.28 -6.28
CA GLY A 247 -13.60 -2.38 -6.24
C GLY A 247 -13.26 -0.95 -5.75
N GLN A 248 -12.24 -0.78 -4.89
CA GLN A 248 -11.72 0.55 -4.54
C GLN A 248 -10.96 1.22 -5.71
N ILE A 249 -10.30 0.44 -6.58
CA ILE A 249 -9.67 0.93 -7.81
C ILE A 249 -10.74 1.35 -8.83
N LEU A 250 -11.82 0.57 -9.00
CA LEU A 250 -12.97 0.95 -9.84
C LEU A 250 -13.58 2.29 -9.40
N LEU A 251 -13.69 2.54 -8.09
CA LEU A 251 -14.14 3.84 -7.56
C LEU A 251 -13.22 4.99 -8.00
N ALA A 252 -11.90 4.81 -7.89
CA ALA A 252 -10.92 5.83 -8.27
C ALA A 252 -10.88 6.08 -9.79
N ARG A 253 -10.95 5.02 -10.61
CA ARG A 253 -11.03 5.11 -12.08
C ARG A 253 -12.29 5.81 -12.56
N SER A 254 -13.45 5.40 -12.07
CA SER A 254 -14.75 5.96 -12.49
C SER A 254 -14.88 7.44 -12.12
N ALA A 255 -14.38 7.83 -10.93
CA ALA A 255 -14.31 9.23 -10.53
C ALA A 255 -13.41 10.07 -11.44
N LEU A 256 -12.29 9.51 -11.92
CA LEU A 256 -11.40 10.21 -12.87
C LEU A 256 -12.04 10.38 -14.25
N VAL A 257 -12.65 9.33 -14.81
CA VAL A 257 -13.39 9.40 -16.09
C VAL A 257 -14.46 10.48 -15.99
N LYS A 258 -15.27 10.44 -14.93
CA LYS A 258 -16.32 11.44 -14.68
C LYS A 258 -15.75 12.87 -14.60
N ALA A 259 -14.76 13.11 -13.74
CA ALA A 259 -14.22 14.45 -13.53
C ALA A 259 -13.56 15.04 -14.79
N LYS A 260 -12.87 14.22 -15.60
CA LYS A 260 -12.32 14.66 -16.89
C LYS A 260 -13.43 14.96 -17.90
N HIS A 261 -14.46 14.11 -17.99
CA HIS A 261 -15.60 14.35 -18.87
C HIS A 261 -16.35 15.64 -18.52
N GLU A 262 -16.62 15.89 -17.24
CA GLU A 262 -17.24 17.13 -16.75
C GLU A 262 -16.36 18.38 -16.99
N ALA A 263 -15.04 18.22 -17.06
CA ALA A 263 -14.10 19.28 -17.43
C ALA A 263 -13.90 19.46 -18.95
N GLY A 264 -14.54 18.64 -19.81
CA GLY A 264 -14.32 18.64 -21.26
C GLY A 264 -12.98 18.03 -21.72
N GLU A 265 -12.27 17.36 -20.83
CA GLU A 265 -10.98 16.73 -21.07
C GLU A 265 -11.10 15.38 -21.78
N SER A 266 -10.03 14.96 -22.49
CA SER A 266 -10.06 13.69 -23.22
C SER A 266 -10.08 12.49 -22.27
N ILE A 267 -11.10 11.62 -22.38
CA ILE A 267 -11.31 10.45 -21.50
C ILE A 267 -10.93 9.10 -22.11
N ALA A 268 -10.62 9.01 -23.41
CA ALA A 268 -10.47 7.73 -24.11
C ALA A 268 -9.48 6.76 -23.40
N LYS A 269 -8.29 7.25 -23.03
CA LYS A 269 -7.30 6.46 -22.29
C LYS A 269 -7.79 6.03 -20.90
N GLU A 270 -8.55 6.88 -20.22
CA GLU A 270 -9.12 6.54 -18.92
C GLU A 270 -10.30 5.55 -19.04
N LEU A 271 -11.04 5.54 -20.16
CA LEU A 271 -12.02 4.50 -20.50
C LEU A 271 -11.34 3.16 -20.79
N ASP A 272 -10.26 3.13 -21.59
CA ASP A 272 -9.45 1.92 -21.84
C ASP A 272 -8.98 1.28 -20.51
N LEU A 273 -8.44 2.10 -19.61
CA LEU A 273 -7.94 1.64 -18.32
C LEU A 273 -9.06 1.17 -17.38
N LEU A 274 -10.22 1.84 -17.39
CA LEU A 274 -11.41 1.39 -16.66
C LEU A 274 -11.94 0.07 -17.23
N LEU A 275 -11.93 -0.11 -18.55
CA LEU A 275 -12.37 -1.35 -19.21
C LEU A 275 -11.51 -2.56 -18.80
N GLU A 276 -10.17 -2.40 -18.75
CA GLU A 276 -9.28 -3.47 -18.26
C GLU A 276 -9.43 -3.74 -16.75
N ASP A 277 -9.60 -2.70 -15.92
CA ASP A 277 -9.88 -2.88 -14.48
C ASP A 277 -11.26 -3.56 -14.24
N VAL A 278 -12.27 -3.28 -15.07
CA VAL A 278 -13.60 -3.95 -15.04
C VAL A 278 -13.50 -5.41 -15.49
N LYS A 279 -12.81 -5.71 -16.61
CA LYS A 279 -12.56 -7.10 -17.05
C LYS A 279 -11.84 -7.90 -15.97
N ALA A 280 -10.80 -7.32 -15.36
CA ALA A 280 -10.08 -7.93 -14.26
C ALA A 280 -11.00 -8.22 -13.06
N PHE A 281 -11.81 -7.24 -12.63
CA PHE A 281 -12.78 -7.40 -11.56
C PHE A 281 -13.78 -8.54 -11.85
N ILE A 282 -14.38 -8.55 -13.04
CA ILE A 282 -15.32 -9.60 -13.48
C ILE A 282 -14.66 -10.98 -13.41
N SER A 283 -13.45 -11.15 -13.95
CA SER A 283 -12.72 -12.43 -13.97
C SER A 283 -12.31 -12.99 -12.59
N LEU A 284 -12.39 -12.15 -11.55
CA LEU A 284 -12.12 -12.53 -10.15
C LEU A 284 -13.40 -12.88 -9.40
N TRP A 285 -14.53 -12.23 -9.73
CA TRP A 285 -15.82 -12.41 -9.05
C TRP A 285 -16.75 -13.43 -9.72
N GLU A 286 -16.64 -13.63 -11.03
CA GLU A 286 -17.47 -14.58 -11.79
C GLU A 286 -17.44 -16.01 -11.21
N PRO A 287 -16.31 -16.56 -10.70
CA PRO A 287 -16.29 -17.87 -10.01
C PRO A 287 -16.86 -17.87 -8.58
N LEU A 288 -17.27 -16.71 -8.05
CA LEU A 288 -17.67 -16.50 -6.66
C LEU A 288 -19.12 -16.02 -6.50
N LEU A 289 -19.87 -15.87 -7.60
CA LEU A 289 -21.23 -15.30 -7.61
C LEU A 289 -22.25 -16.09 -6.75
N GLU A 290 -22.03 -17.39 -6.58
CA GLU A 290 -22.90 -18.28 -5.80
C GLU A 290 -22.46 -18.42 -4.32
N GLN A 291 -21.36 -17.77 -3.91
CA GLN A 291 -20.81 -17.86 -2.56
C GLN A 291 -21.31 -16.72 -1.67
N GLU A 292 -21.61 -17.01 -0.40
CA GLU A 292 -21.86 -15.95 0.58
C GLU A 292 -20.60 -15.10 0.79
N VAL A 293 -20.74 -13.78 0.76
CA VAL A 293 -19.63 -12.83 0.92
C VAL A 293 -18.91 -12.98 2.27
N ALA A 294 -19.57 -13.57 3.28
CA ALA A 294 -18.95 -13.90 4.56
C ALA A 294 -17.91 -15.04 4.47
N ASP A 295 -18.11 -16.00 3.57
CA ASP A 295 -17.28 -17.20 3.42
C ASP A 295 -16.11 -17.01 2.44
N ILE A 296 -16.20 -16.03 1.52
CA ILE A 296 -15.12 -15.69 0.61
C ILE A 296 -13.84 -15.38 1.43
N PRO A 297 -12.70 -16.09 1.23
CA PRO A 297 -11.57 -16.08 2.17
C PRO A 297 -10.99 -14.71 2.51
N GLU A 298 -10.99 -13.78 1.55
CA GLU A 298 -10.57 -12.38 1.76
C GLU A 298 -11.47 -11.62 2.73
N PHE A 299 -12.78 -11.78 2.60
CA PHE A 299 -13.76 -11.15 3.47
C PHE A 299 -13.76 -11.79 4.85
N ALA A 300 -13.65 -13.13 4.91
CA ALA A 300 -13.47 -13.91 6.13
C ALA A 300 -12.17 -13.56 6.88
N GLU A 301 -11.09 -13.22 6.18
CA GLU A 301 -9.84 -12.68 6.74
C GLU A 301 -10.08 -11.29 7.36
N LEU A 302 -10.67 -10.37 6.59
CA LEU A 302 -10.85 -8.96 6.98
C LEU A 302 -11.91 -8.75 8.08
N LEU A 303 -12.88 -9.66 8.21
CA LEU A 303 -14.07 -9.53 9.08
C LEU A 303 -13.72 -9.22 10.55
N PRO A 304 -14.21 -8.11 11.12
CA PRO A 304 -13.92 -7.70 12.51
C PRO A 304 -14.41 -8.75 13.53
N ARG A 305 -13.59 -9.02 14.57
CA ARG A 305 -13.94 -9.99 15.62
C ARG A 305 -14.68 -9.35 16.80
N THR A 306 -15.80 -9.96 17.18
CA THR A 306 -16.59 -9.67 18.39
C THR A 306 -16.03 -10.35 19.65
N GLY A 307 -14.77 -10.08 20.02
CA GLY A 307 -14.20 -10.65 21.24
C GLY A 307 -12.71 -10.41 21.50
N LYS A 308 -12.20 -10.94 22.62
CA LYS A 308 -10.78 -10.87 23.01
C LYS A 308 -9.90 -11.57 21.98
N THR A 309 -9.02 -10.84 21.30
CA THR A 309 -8.17 -11.38 20.23
C THR A 309 -6.88 -12.01 20.76
N SER A 310 -6.51 -13.17 20.21
CA SER A 310 -5.19 -13.77 20.44
C SER A 310 -4.11 -12.96 19.73
N ARG A 311 -2.95 -12.80 20.37
CA ARG A 311 -1.75 -12.17 19.77
C ARG A 311 -1.19 -12.91 18.55
N LYS A 312 -1.68 -14.12 18.25
CA LYS A 312 -1.34 -14.94 17.07
C LYS A 312 -2.38 -14.89 15.94
N ALA A 313 -3.50 -14.18 16.10
CA ALA A 313 -4.49 -14.05 15.03
C ALA A 313 -3.94 -13.20 13.87
N PRO A 314 -4.38 -13.41 12.62
CA PRO A 314 -4.02 -12.56 11.49
C PRO A 314 -4.48 -11.11 11.70
N PRO A 315 -3.85 -10.12 11.02
CA PRO A 315 -4.33 -8.74 10.97
C PRO A 315 -5.76 -8.66 10.42
N ARG A 316 -6.56 -7.71 10.92
CA ARG A 316 -8.00 -7.57 10.60
C ARG A 316 -8.43 -6.12 10.73
N LEU A 317 -9.44 -5.74 9.95
CA LEU A 317 -10.02 -4.39 10.06
C LEU A 317 -10.85 -4.27 11.35
N ALA A 318 -10.95 -3.04 11.85
CA ALA A 318 -11.95 -2.67 12.85
C ALA A 318 -13.32 -2.43 12.16
N PRO A 319 -14.46 -2.43 12.88
CA PRO A 319 -15.79 -2.29 12.29
C PRO A 319 -15.95 -1.09 11.34
N THR A 320 -15.48 0.10 11.74
CA THR A 320 -15.59 1.30 10.90
C THR A 320 -14.75 1.21 9.62
N PRO A 321 -13.43 0.90 9.64
CA PRO A 321 -12.67 0.62 8.42
C PRO A 321 -13.24 -0.49 7.51
N TYR A 322 -13.83 -1.55 8.11
CA TYR A 322 -14.44 -2.63 7.34
C TYR A 322 -15.66 -2.15 6.55
N VAL A 323 -16.61 -1.49 7.24
CA VAL A 323 -17.79 -0.88 6.59
C VAL A 323 -17.37 0.15 5.54
N VAL A 324 -16.39 1.01 5.83
CA VAL A 324 -15.89 2.01 4.86
C VAL A 324 -15.27 1.35 3.63
N SER A 325 -14.52 0.27 3.77
CA SER A 325 -13.95 -0.43 2.61
C SER A 325 -15.03 -1.05 1.72
N LEU A 326 -15.98 -1.77 2.32
CA LEU A 326 -17.03 -2.44 1.57
C LEU A 326 -18.03 -1.47 0.94
N ALA A 327 -18.40 -0.39 1.64
CA ALA A 327 -19.18 0.72 1.09
C ALA A 327 -18.54 1.32 -0.18
N ARG A 328 -17.21 1.40 -0.22
CA ARG A 328 -16.47 1.91 -1.39
C ARG A 328 -16.35 0.92 -2.52
N ASN A 329 -16.35 -0.37 -2.21
CA ASN A 329 -16.51 -1.41 -3.22
C ASN A 329 -17.89 -1.29 -3.88
N VAL A 330 -18.99 -1.26 -3.11
CA VAL A 330 -20.35 -1.07 -3.64
C VAL A 330 -20.46 0.20 -4.49
N LYS A 331 -19.94 1.33 -4.00
CA LYS A 331 -19.92 2.60 -4.73
C LYS A 331 -19.08 2.54 -6.02
N GLY A 332 -17.90 1.91 -5.97
CA GLY A 332 -17.00 1.78 -7.11
C GLY A 332 -17.55 0.89 -8.22
N ILE A 333 -18.16 -0.24 -7.85
CA ILE A 333 -18.80 -1.16 -8.78
C ILE A 333 -20.00 -0.50 -9.47
N ARG A 334 -20.86 0.18 -8.69
CA ARG A 334 -22.03 0.92 -9.24
C ARG A 334 -21.62 2.11 -10.11
N ALA A 335 -20.53 2.82 -9.77
CA ALA A 335 -19.98 3.88 -10.62
C ALA A 335 -19.40 3.34 -11.93
N ALA A 336 -18.62 2.25 -11.86
CA ALA A 336 -18.04 1.61 -13.05
C ALA A 336 -19.12 1.05 -13.98
N HIS A 337 -20.18 0.44 -13.44
CA HIS A 337 -21.35 -0.01 -14.19
C HIS A 337 -22.05 1.16 -14.91
N HIS A 338 -22.34 2.25 -14.19
CA HIS A 338 -23.00 3.43 -14.76
C HIS A 338 -22.18 4.06 -15.90
N THR A 339 -20.88 4.24 -15.71
CA THR A 339 -19.97 4.73 -16.75
C THR A 339 -19.88 3.75 -17.92
N ALA A 340 -19.75 2.45 -17.66
CA ALA A 340 -19.67 1.43 -18.71
C ALA A 340 -20.93 1.43 -19.61
N LYS A 341 -22.13 1.54 -19.04
CA LYS A 341 -23.39 1.63 -19.79
C LYS A 341 -23.55 2.91 -20.63
N GLN A 342 -22.69 3.92 -20.45
CA GLN A 342 -22.71 5.18 -21.21
C GLN A 342 -21.71 5.19 -22.38
N HIS A 343 -20.77 4.23 -22.44
CA HIS A 343 -19.58 4.31 -23.30
C HIS A 343 -19.43 3.06 -24.21
N PRO A 344 -19.39 3.22 -25.55
CA PRO A 344 -19.44 2.09 -26.50
C PRO A 344 -18.25 1.13 -26.41
N GLU A 345 -17.13 1.56 -25.82
CA GLU A 345 -15.93 0.76 -25.52
C GLU A 345 -16.27 -0.50 -24.70
N PHE A 346 -17.28 -0.41 -23.82
CA PHE A 346 -17.71 -1.49 -22.92
C PHE A 346 -18.67 -2.48 -23.57
N LYS A 347 -19.11 -2.26 -24.82
CA LYS A 347 -20.04 -3.14 -25.56
C LYS A 347 -19.56 -4.59 -25.64
N SER A 348 -18.24 -4.83 -25.60
CA SER A 348 -17.63 -6.17 -25.58
C SER A 348 -17.92 -7.00 -24.32
N ILE A 349 -18.43 -6.38 -23.24
CA ILE A 349 -18.73 -7.03 -21.96
C ILE A 349 -20.12 -6.65 -21.42
N ASP A 350 -20.99 -6.05 -22.23
CA ASP A 350 -22.24 -5.41 -21.77
C ASP A 350 -23.17 -6.34 -20.97
N GLU A 351 -23.31 -7.58 -21.42
CA GLU A 351 -24.06 -8.64 -20.72
C GLU A 351 -23.49 -8.95 -19.32
N LYS A 352 -22.16 -8.90 -19.16
CA LYS A 352 -21.47 -9.13 -17.89
C LYS A 352 -21.51 -7.94 -16.94
N LEU A 353 -21.82 -6.74 -17.43
CA LEU A 353 -22.07 -5.59 -16.56
C LEU A 353 -23.29 -5.87 -15.67
N ASP A 354 -24.38 -6.36 -16.26
CA ASP A 354 -25.62 -6.64 -15.53
C ASP A 354 -25.59 -7.99 -14.82
N SER A 355 -25.00 -9.04 -15.42
CA SER A 355 -24.97 -10.38 -14.83
C SER A 355 -23.86 -10.61 -13.78
N VAL A 356 -22.86 -9.71 -13.67
CA VAL A 356 -21.77 -9.83 -12.68
C VAL A 356 -21.66 -8.61 -11.77
N LEU A 357 -21.51 -7.39 -12.30
CA LEU A 357 -21.22 -6.23 -11.44
C LEU A 357 -22.38 -5.90 -10.48
N LEU A 358 -23.62 -5.90 -10.96
CA LEU A 358 -24.78 -5.59 -10.12
C LEU A 358 -25.05 -6.65 -9.03
N PRO A 359 -25.06 -7.98 -9.33
CA PRO A 359 -25.10 -9.01 -8.31
C PRO A 359 -24.01 -8.87 -7.24
N VAL A 360 -22.74 -8.65 -7.63
CA VAL A 360 -21.63 -8.48 -6.67
C VAL A 360 -21.84 -7.23 -5.79
N ALA A 361 -22.24 -6.10 -6.36
CA ALA A 361 -22.54 -4.88 -5.59
C ALA A 361 -23.67 -5.10 -4.57
N ASN A 362 -24.71 -5.85 -4.96
CA ASN A 362 -25.86 -6.13 -4.10
C ASN A 362 -25.53 -7.16 -3.01
N ALA A 363 -24.74 -8.19 -3.32
CA ALA A 363 -24.25 -9.17 -2.35
C ALA A 363 -23.37 -8.52 -1.27
N ILE A 364 -22.44 -7.64 -1.67
CA ILE A 364 -21.61 -6.87 -0.72
C ILE A 364 -22.47 -5.90 0.11
N GLU A 365 -23.46 -5.22 -0.50
CA GLU A 365 -24.36 -4.32 0.24
C GLU A 365 -25.20 -5.09 1.29
N SER A 366 -25.76 -6.24 0.93
CA SER A 366 -26.53 -7.11 1.85
C SER A 366 -25.66 -7.65 2.99
N HIS A 367 -24.44 -8.11 2.68
CA HIS A 367 -23.46 -8.55 3.69
C HIS A 367 -23.10 -7.42 4.67
N VAL A 368 -22.92 -6.20 4.16
CA VAL A 368 -22.66 -5.02 5.01
C VAL A 368 -23.89 -4.67 5.86
N ALA A 369 -25.10 -4.76 5.31
CA ALA A 369 -26.34 -4.50 6.04
C ALA A 369 -26.55 -5.51 7.18
N GLY A 370 -26.32 -6.81 6.94
CA GLY A 370 -26.32 -7.86 7.95
C GLY A 370 -25.24 -7.67 9.02
N PHE A 371 -24.00 -7.40 8.61
CA PHE A 371 -22.89 -7.12 9.52
C PHE A 371 -23.17 -5.91 10.43
N ILE A 372 -23.65 -4.79 9.88
CA ILE A 372 -24.03 -3.60 10.65
C ILE A 372 -25.16 -3.94 11.63
N SER A 373 -26.20 -4.65 11.17
CA SER A 373 -27.35 -5.05 11.99
C SER A 373 -26.97 -5.94 13.18
N SER A 374 -25.90 -6.74 13.06
CA SER A 374 -25.39 -7.62 14.11
C SER A 374 -24.67 -6.90 15.26
N LEU A 375 -24.33 -5.62 15.12
CA LEU A 375 -23.49 -4.89 16.07
C LEU A 375 -24.25 -3.90 16.95
N PRO A 376 -23.83 -3.70 18.22
CA PRO A 376 -24.49 -2.74 19.13
C PRO A 376 -24.37 -1.28 18.68
N LYS A 377 -23.34 -0.94 17.88
CA LYS A 377 -23.12 0.39 17.29
C LYS A 377 -23.72 0.53 15.88
N ARG A 378 -24.81 -0.19 15.58
CA ARG A 378 -25.40 -0.24 14.23
C ARG A 378 -25.75 1.13 13.63
N SER A 379 -26.24 2.09 14.42
CA SER A 379 -26.54 3.45 13.95
C SER A 379 -25.30 4.22 13.50
N GLU A 380 -24.24 4.23 14.33
CA GLU A 380 -22.95 4.84 13.97
C GLU A 380 -22.37 4.25 12.68
N LEU A 381 -22.49 2.94 12.49
CA LEU A 381 -21.97 2.26 11.31
C LEU A 381 -22.85 2.42 10.06
N ALA A 382 -24.18 2.53 10.23
CA ALA A 382 -25.10 2.85 9.14
C ALA A 382 -24.87 4.26 8.60
N GLU A 383 -24.68 5.27 9.46
CA GLU A 383 -24.33 6.62 9.05
C GLU A 383 -22.94 6.69 8.38
N VAL A 384 -21.98 5.88 8.82
CA VAL A 384 -20.69 5.73 8.13
C VAL A 384 -20.83 5.12 6.73
N TYR A 385 -21.72 4.14 6.53
CA TYR A 385 -22.03 3.60 5.20
C TYR A 385 -22.70 4.67 4.31
N LYS A 386 -23.70 5.34 4.84
CA LYS A 386 -24.50 6.39 4.20
C LYS A 386 -23.66 7.60 3.78
N ALA A 387 -22.71 8.03 4.62
CA ALA A 387 -21.74 9.07 4.29
C ALA A 387 -20.81 8.69 3.11
N VAL A 388 -20.62 7.41 2.83
CA VAL A 388 -19.87 6.92 1.66
C VAL A 388 -20.77 6.77 0.43
N VAL A 389 -21.87 6.01 0.54
CA VAL A 389 -22.70 5.57 -0.60
C VAL A 389 -23.80 6.57 -0.97
N GLY A 390 -24.19 7.44 -0.04
CA GLY A 390 -25.30 8.40 -0.16
C GLY A 390 -26.64 7.87 0.36
N ASN A 391 -26.75 6.56 0.59
CA ASN A 391 -27.98 5.88 1.04
C ASN A 391 -27.66 4.89 2.17
N GLU A 392 -28.67 4.50 2.93
CA GLU A 392 -28.55 3.44 3.95
C GLU A 392 -28.35 2.05 3.30
N PRO A 393 -27.63 1.13 3.98
CA PRO A 393 -27.35 -0.20 3.45
C PRO A 393 -28.62 -1.04 3.37
N LYS A 394 -28.84 -1.70 2.24
CA LYS A 394 -30.03 -2.54 1.99
C LYS A 394 -29.71 -3.99 2.26
N ASN A 395 -30.57 -4.68 3.01
CA ASN A 395 -30.63 -6.14 2.95
C ASN A 395 -31.12 -6.57 1.55
N ALA A 396 -30.69 -7.73 1.08
CA ALA A 396 -31.40 -8.42 0.01
C ALA A 396 -32.87 -8.70 0.45
N SER A 397 -33.80 -8.60 -0.50
CA SER A 397 -35.24 -8.83 -0.31
C SER A 397 -35.61 -10.29 -0.57
#